data_AF-A0A2K3YGF7-F1
#
_entry.id   AF-A0A2K3YGF7-F1
#
_cell.length_a   1.000
_cell.length_b   1.000
_cell.length_c   1.000
_cell.angle_alpha   90.00
_cell.angle_beta   90.00
_cell.angle_gamma   90.00
#
_symmetry.space_group_name_H-M   'P 1'
#
loop_
_entity.id
_entity.type
_entity.pdbx_description
1 polymer ?
#
loop_
_entity_poly.entity_id
_entity_poly.type
_entity_poly.pdbx_seq_one_letter_code
_entity_poly.pdbx_strand_id
1 'polypeptide(L)'
;IEIPEVNDADSNDVADDVDAQRADAEKAVEEAKEADQAAKDALQKAQEDGLITPAEKAELEAAAQEAADKKATATDKVNALPENQKGDLPSELDKLTGIEVPEVNDADANGVADNVDAQRADAEKAVEEAKQADQAAKDALAKANEDGLITPAEKAELEKLQEEAQAKKDEATDKVNALPEDQKGDLPAELDKLTGIEVPEVNDADSNGVADDVDAQRADAEKAVEEAKAADQAAKDALAKAQEDGLITPAEKAELEKLQDEAQAKKDEATDKVNALPEDQKGDLPSELDKLTGIEIPEVNDADANGVADDVDAQRADAEKAVEEAKAADQAAKDALAKAEEDGLITPAEKAELEAAAQEAADKKAAAEEKVNALPEDQKGDLPSEIDKLTGIEIPEVNDADANGVADDVDAQREEAEKAVEEAKAADQAAKDALAKAEEDGLITPAEKAELEKLQEEAQAKKDEATDKVNALPEDQKGDLPSELDKLTGIEIPEVNDADANGVADDIDAQRADAEKAVEEAKQADQAAKDALA
;
A
#
# COMPACT_ATOMS: atom_id res chain seq x y z
N ILE A 1 108.32 95.96 97.33
CA ILE A 1 108.18 94.50 97.38
C ILE A 1 106.72 94.24 97.06
N GLU A 2 106.42 94.04 95.78
CA GLU A 2 105.14 93.44 95.39
C GLU A 2 105.16 92.01 95.92
N ILE A 3 104.15 91.67 96.72
CA ILE A 3 103.91 90.31 97.18
C ILE A 3 103.24 89.61 95.98
N PRO A 4 103.76 88.49 95.48
CA PRO A 4 103.11 87.77 94.40
C PRO A 4 101.74 87.29 94.89
N GLU A 5 100.72 87.46 94.05
CA GLU A 5 99.36 86.95 94.30
C GLU A 5 99.43 85.44 94.59
N VAL A 6 98.75 85.04 95.66
CA VAL A 6 98.55 83.63 96.00
C VAL A 6 97.60 83.10 94.92
N ASN A 7 98.14 82.28 94.03
CA ASN A 7 97.47 81.74 92.84
C ASN A 7 97.00 80.28 93.09
N ASP A 8 96.67 79.93 94.32
CA ASP A 8 96.20 78.60 94.77
C ASP A 8 95.47 78.82 96.12
N ALA A 9 94.21 79.21 96.03
CA ALA A 9 93.38 79.65 97.15
C ALA A 9 92.80 78.49 97.97
N ASP A 10 92.72 77.28 97.39
CA ASP A 10 92.22 76.07 98.05
C ASP A 10 93.34 75.11 98.49
N SER A 11 94.61 75.46 98.20
CA SER A 11 95.83 74.76 98.63
C SER A 11 95.91 73.31 98.16
N ASN A 12 95.42 73.06 96.95
CA ASN A 12 95.44 71.74 96.32
C ASN A 12 96.69 71.50 95.43
N ASP A 13 97.66 72.43 95.46
CA ASP A 13 98.87 72.47 94.61
C ASP A 13 98.57 72.61 93.10
N VAL A 14 97.40 73.16 92.77
CA VAL A 14 96.92 73.50 91.42
C VAL A 14 96.66 75.01 91.40
N ALA A 15 96.91 75.66 90.26
CA ALA A 15 96.70 77.08 90.17
C ALA A 15 95.19 77.41 90.07
N ASP A 16 94.72 78.48 90.72
CA ASP A 16 93.28 78.84 90.77
C ASP A 16 92.67 79.00 89.37
N ASP A 17 93.46 79.42 88.37
CA ASP A 17 93.06 79.53 86.97
C ASP A 17 92.91 78.15 86.28
N VAL A 18 93.67 77.14 86.72
CA VAL A 18 93.57 75.75 86.26
C VAL A 18 92.38 75.05 86.91
N ASP A 19 92.05 75.34 88.17
CA ASP A 19 90.84 74.80 88.83
C ASP A 19 89.55 75.38 88.23
N ALA A 20 89.54 76.67 87.90
CA ALA A 20 88.45 77.28 87.15
C ALA A 20 88.29 76.66 85.75
N GLN A 21 89.41 76.40 85.05
CA GLN A 21 89.39 75.69 83.76
C GLN A 21 88.87 74.27 83.88
N ARG A 22 89.22 73.56 84.97
CA ARG A 22 88.74 72.20 85.23
C ARG A 22 87.24 72.18 85.50
N ALA A 23 86.73 73.09 86.34
CA ALA A 23 85.30 73.23 86.57
C ALA A 23 84.52 73.57 85.28
N ASP A 24 85.09 74.43 84.42
CA ASP A 24 84.51 74.77 83.12
C ASP A 24 84.52 73.60 82.12
N ALA A 25 85.53 72.73 82.19
CA ALA A 25 85.62 71.50 81.42
C ALA A 25 84.64 70.43 81.93
N GLU A 26 84.55 70.23 83.25
CA GLU A 26 83.58 69.33 83.89
C GLU A 26 82.14 69.74 83.55
N LYS A 27 81.82 71.05 83.62
CA LYS A 27 80.51 71.57 83.21
C LYS A 27 80.22 71.34 81.73
N ALA A 28 81.21 71.53 80.85
CA ALA A 28 81.02 71.30 79.42
C ALA A 28 80.85 69.80 79.10
N VAL A 29 81.54 68.91 79.82
CA VAL A 29 81.34 67.45 79.72
C VAL A 29 79.94 67.08 80.19
N GLU A 30 79.42 67.70 81.24
CA GLU A 30 78.04 67.46 81.69
C GLU A 30 76.99 67.98 80.70
N GLU A 31 77.18 69.18 80.14
CA GLU A 31 76.32 69.71 79.06
C GLU A 31 76.37 68.80 77.80
N ALA A 32 77.53 68.21 77.50
CA ALA A 32 77.67 67.25 76.41
C ALA A 32 76.97 65.91 76.71
N LYS A 33 76.99 65.44 77.96
CA LYS A 33 76.21 64.26 78.41
C LYS A 33 74.71 64.52 78.30
N GLU A 34 74.25 65.68 78.76
CA GLU A 34 72.83 66.05 78.69
C GLU A 34 72.35 66.15 77.23
N ALA A 35 73.13 66.75 76.34
CA ALA A 35 72.79 66.85 74.92
C ALA A 35 72.81 65.47 74.21
N ASP A 36 73.80 64.63 74.50
CA ASP A 36 73.86 63.25 73.98
C ASP A 36 72.68 62.40 74.48
N GLN A 37 72.27 62.56 75.74
CA GLN A 37 71.08 61.89 76.28
C GLN A 37 69.79 62.44 75.67
N ALA A 38 69.65 63.76 75.51
CA ALA A 38 68.48 64.37 74.88
C ALA A 38 68.32 63.91 73.42
N ALA A 39 69.42 63.79 72.68
CA ALA A 39 69.40 63.23 71.33
C ALA A 39 68.95 61.76 71.33
N LYS A 40 69.42 60.95 72.29
CA LYS A 40 68.98 59.55 72.46
C LYS A 40 67.49 59.44 72.82
N ASP A 41 66.99 60.30 73.70
CA ASP A 41 65.58 60.34 74.09
C ASP A 41 64.69 60.77 72.92
N ALA A 42 65.13 61.76 72.13
CA ALA A 42 64.43 62.19 70.92
C ALA A 42 64.39 61.06 69.87
N LEU A 43 65.51 60.34 69.68
CA LEU A 43 65.56 59.17 68.79
C LEU A 43 64.61 58.08 69.27
N GLN A 44 64.59 57.78 70.57
CA GLN A 44 63.70 56.78 71.12
C GLN A 44 62.23 57.16 70.88
N LYS A 45 61.87 58.42 71.12
CA LYS A 45 60.51 58.93 70.92
C LYS A 45 60.09 58.88 69.45
N ALA A 46 60.94 59.32 68.54
CA ALA A 46 60.69 59.27 67.11
C ALA A 46 60.58 57.83 66.58
N GLN A 47 61.13 56.83 67.29
CA GLN A 47 61.01 55.43 66.90
C GLN A 47 59.85 54.68 67.59
N GLU A 48 59.03 55.35 68.41
CA GLU A 48 57.98 54.70 69.21
C GLU A 48 56.90 54.03 68.36
N ASP A 49 56.49 54.66 67.26
CA ASP A 49 55.52 54.12 66.32
C ASP A 49 56.17 53.38 65.13
N GLY A 50 57.51 53.37 65.07
CA GLY A 50 58.29 52.77 63.98
C GLY A 50 58.29 53.59 62.69
N LEU A 51 57.78 54.81 62.72
CA LEU A 51 57.74 55.75 61.59
C LEU A 51 58.69 56.92 61.86
N ILE A 52 59.22 57.50 60.79
CA ILE A 52 60.09 58.66 60.83
C ILE A 52 59.58 59.61 59.77
N THR A 53 58.95 60.69 60.21
CA THR A 53 58.48 61.77 59.34
C THR A 53 59.63 62.71 58.97
N PRO A 54 59.48 63.55 57.91
CA PRO A 54 60.45 64.59 57.60
C PRO A 54 60.68 65.57 58.76
N ALA A 55 59.64 65.82 59.58
CA ALA A 55 59.72 66.69 60.74
C ALA A 55 60.58 66.06 61.85
N GLU A 56 60.33 64.79 62.19
CA GLU A 56 61.11 64.08 63.22
C GLU A 56 62.55 63.88 62.79
N LYS A 57 62.81 63.55 61.52
CA LYS A 57 64.18 63.50 61.00
C LYS A 57 64.91 64.82 61.19
N ALA A 58 64.26 65.96 60.88
CA ALA A 58 64.86 67.28 61.06
C ALA A 58 65.14 67.59 62.55
N GLU A 59 64.24 67.19 63.46
CA GLU A 59 64.46 67.31 64.91
C GLU A 59 65.63 66.44 65.39
N LEU A 60 65.76 65.21 64.89
CA LEU A 60 66.87 64.31 65.20
C LEU A 60 68.21 64.80 64.65
N GLU A 61 68.25 65.33 63.42
CA GLU A 61 69.44 65.96 62.85
C GLU A 61 69.89 67.15 63.68
N ALA A 62 68.94 68.00 64.13
CA ALA A 62 69.23 69.13 65.00
C ALA A 62 69.78 68.68 66.36
N ALA A 63 69.17 67.68 67.00
CA ALA A 63 69.62 67.13 68.28
C ALA A 63 70.99 66.44 68.18
N ALA A 64 71.24 65.70 67.09
CA ALA A 64 72.53 65.06 66.82
C ALA A 64 73.64 66.11 66.63
N GLN A 65 73.34 67.19 65.88
CA GLN A 65 74.28 68.29 65.69
C GLN A 65 74.58 69.01 67.01
N GLU A 66 73.55 69.28 67.83
CA GLU A 66 73.75 69.90 69.14
C GLU A 66 74.62 69.03 70.06
N ALA A 67 74.38 67.72 70.13
CA ALA A 67 75.21 66.79 70.89
C ALA A 67 76.67 66.77 70.38
N ALA A 68 76.88 66.78 69.06
CA ALA A 68 78.21 66.83 68.47
C ALA A 68 78.95 68.15 68.79
N ASP A 69 78.27 69.29 68.68
CA ASP A 69 78.83 70.62 68.97
C ASP A 69 79.18 70.77 70.46
N LYS A 70 78.31 70.27 71.35
CA LYS A 70 78.56 70.23 72.80
C LYS A 70 79.73 69.31 73.14
N LYS A 71 79.80 68.12 72.54
CA LYS A 71 80.93 67.20 72.70
C LYS A 71 82.25 67.80 72.21
N ALA A 72 82.25 68.47 71.05
CA ALA A 72 83.43 69.16 70.51
C ALA A 72 83.90 70.27 71.46
N THR A 73 82.97 71.10 71.93
CA THR A 73 83.26 72.16 72.93
C THR A 73 83.85 71.58 74.21
N ALA A 74 83.30 70.46 74.70
CA ALA A 74 83.81 69.78 75.88
C ALA A 74 85.19 69.14 75.64
N THR A 75 85.42 68.56 74.46
CA THR A 75 86.72 68.02 74.05
C THR A 75 87.79 69.11 73.99
N ASP A 76 87.49 70.27 73.41
CA ASP A 76 88.41 71.40 73.36
C ASP A 76 88.80 71.87 74.77
N LYS A 77 87.82 72.00 75.66
CA LYS A 77 88.06 72.38 77.06
C LYS A 77 88.86 71.33 77.83
N VAL A 78 88.54 70.04 77.68
CA VAL A 78 89.29 68.94 78.33
C VAL A 78 90.72 68.85 77.78
N ASN A 79 90.93 69.08 76.49
CA ASN A 79 92.26 69.09 75.88
C ASN A 79 93.13 70.27 76.34
N ALA A 80 92.52 71.40 76.69
CA ALA A 80 93.22 72.57 77.23
C ALA A 80 93.72 72.36 78.66
N LEU A 81 93.24 71.35 79.38
CA LEU A 81 93.71 71.04 80.74
C LEU A 81 95.11 70.41 80.75
N PRO A 82 95.94 70.67 81.78
CA PRO A 82 97.16 69.92 82.04
C PRO A 82 96.89 68.42 82.18
N GLU A 83 97.82 67.57 81.75
CA GLU A 83 97.62 66.11 81.66
C GLU A 83 97.24 65.46 83.00
N ASN A 84 97.75 65.99 84.13
CA ASN A 84 97.42 65.53 85.47
C ASN A 84 96.05 66.01 86.01
N GLN A 85 95.35 66.89 85.28
CA GLN A 85 94.04 67.44 85.65
C GLN A 85 92.87 66.93 84.80
N LYS A 86 93.16 66.20 83.71
CA LYS A 86 92.12 65.64 82.83
C LYS A 86 91.28 64.54 83.48
N GLY A 87 91.87 63.79 84.43
CA GLY A 87 91.18 62.71 85.14
C GLY A 87 90.46 61.74 84.19
N ASP A 88 89.19 61.44 84.51
CA ASP A 88 88.35 60.53 83.74
C ASP A 88 87.56 61.23 82.60
N LEU A 89 87.63 62.55 82.47
CA LEU A 89 86.84 63.33 81.49
C LEU A 89 87.05 62.88 80.03
N PRO A 90 88.27 62.52 79.56
CA PRO A 90 88.45 61.95 78.23
C PRO A 90 87.66 60.65 78.03
N SER A 91 87.65 59.77 79.04
CA SER A 91 86.92 58.50 79.02
C SER A 91 85.40 58.72 79.05
N GLU A 92 84.93 59.78 79.70
CA GLU A 92 83.51 60.16 79.66
C GLU A 92 83.08 60.73 78.30
N LEU A 93 83.91 61.56 77.67
CA LEU A 93 83.67 62.06 76.31
C LEU A 93 83.67 60.95 75.27
N ASP A 94 84.57 59.97 75.40
CA ASP A 94 84.62 58.82 74.49
C ASP A 94 83.33 57.98 74.52
N LYS A 95 82.58 58.00 75.64
CA LYS A 95 81.28 57.32 75.76
C LYS A 95 80.13 58.06 75.08
N LEU A 96 80.31 59.33 74.72
CA LEU A 96 79.30 60.14 74.02
C LEU A 96 79.32 59.82 72.53
N THR A 97 78.61 58.79 72.12
CA THR A 97 78.63 58.29 70.74
C THR A 97 77.68 59.03 69.80
N GLY A 98 76.81 59.90 70.32
CA GLY A 98 75.72 60.51 69.56
C GLY A 98 74.65 59.51 69.16
N ILE A 99 73.86 59.90 68.16
CA ILE A 99 72.82 59.07 67.53
C ILE A 99 73.07 58.93 66.03
N GLU A 100 72.55 57.85 65.45
CA GLU A 100 72.42 57.70 64.00
C GLU A 100 70.98 58.08 63.63
N VAL A 101 70.83 59.07 62.74
CA VAL A 101 69.50 59.54 62.33
C VAL A 101 68.92 58.57 61.29
N PRO A 102 67.76 57.95 61.55
CA PRO A 102 67.12 57.04 60.61
C PRO A 102 66.64 57.76 59.35
N GLU A 103 66.45 57.00 58.26
CA GLU A 103 65.84 57.52 57.04
C GLU A 103 64.33 57.79 57.24
N VAL A 104 63.78 58.76 56.50
CA VAL A 104 62.33 59.01 56.47
C VAL A 104 61.67 57.80 55.82
N ASN A 105 60.66 57.25 56.49
CA ASN A 105 59.84 56.15 55.98
C ASN A 105 58.34 56.45 56.01
N ASP A 106 57.93 57.64 56.46
CA ASP A 106 56.56 58.21 56.35
C ASP A 106 56.71 59.63 55.80
N ALA A 107 56.87 59.75 54.47
CA ALA A 107 57.24 61.01 53.84
C ALA A 107 56.10 62.03 53.80
N ASP A 108 54.85 61.56 53.76
CA ASP A 108 53.65 62.40 53.73
C ASP A 108 53.01 62.62 55.11
N ALA A 109 53.58 62.02 56.17
CA ALA A 109 53.15 62.10 57.55
C ALA A 109 51.70 61.62 57.74
N ASN A 110 51.30 60.59 56.99
CA ASN A 110 49.94 60.03 57.04
C ASN A 110 49.78 58.93 58.12
N GLY A 111 50.86 58.55 58.81
CA GLY A 111 50.86 57.51 59.83
C GLY A 111 50.94 56.09 59.26
N VAL A 112 51.34 55.94 58.00
CA VAL A 112 51.58 54.69 57.28
C VAL A 112 52.97 54.77 56.66
N ALA A 113 53.73 53.69 56.72
CA ALA A 113 55.04 53.67 56.09
C ALA A 113 54.91 53.71 54.56
N ASP A 114 55.76 54.48 53.87
CA ASP A 114 55.75 54.68 52.41
C ASP A 114 55.76 53.35 51.62
N ASN A 115 56.40 52.31 52.17
CA ASN A 115 56.42 50.97 51.56
C ASN A 115 55.07 50.26 51.65
N VAL A 116 54.30 50.49 52.71
CA VAL A 116 52.93 49.97 52.88
C VAL A 116 51.96 50.73 51.98
N ASP A 117 52.13 52.05 51.82
CA ASP A 117 51.36 52.84 50.85
C ASP A 117 51.57 52.34 49.41
N ALA A 118 52.83 52.07 49.03
CA ALA A 118 53.15 51.49 47.74
C ALA A 118 52.51 50.09 47.56
N GLN A 119 52.59 49.23 48.58
CA GLN A 119 51.94 47.92 48.56
C GLN A 119 50.42 48.04 48.41
N ARG A 120 49.80 49.01 49.09
CA ARG A 120 48.36 49.24 49.00
C ARG A 120 47.97 49.69 47.60
N ALA A 121 48.70 50.62 47.00
CA ALA A 121 48.46 51.05 45.63
C ALA A 121 48.61 49.89 44.62
N ASP A 122 49.60 49.01 44.81
CA ASP A 122 49.78 47.82 43.99
C ASP A 122 48.63 46.80 44.17
N ALA A 123 48.11 46.65 45.39
CA ALA A 123 46.95 45.81 45.68
C ALA A 123 45.67 46.39 45.04
N GLU A 124 45.42 47.69 45.19
CA GLU A 124 44.28 48.39 44.56
C GLU A 124 44.30 48.23 43.04
N LYS A 125 45.48 48.38 42.42
CA LYS A 125 45.65 48.16 40.98
C LYS A 125 45.37 46.71 40.58
N ALA A 126 45.85 45.74 41.35
CA ALA A 126 45.60 44.32 41.06
C ALA A 126 44.12 43.95 41.19
N VAL A 127 43.40 44.51 42.19
CA VAL A 127 41.95 44.34 42.34
C VAL A 127 41.22 44.92 41.12
N GLU A 128 41.63 46.08 40.62
CA GLU A 128 41.04 46.67 39.41
C GLU A 128 41.30 45.82 38.15
N GLU A 129 42.51 45.28 37.98
CA GLU A 129 42.81 44.34 36.91
C GLU A 129 41.95 43.05 37.01
N ALA A 130 41.73 42.55 38.22
CA ALA A 130 40.85 41.40 38.46
C ALA A 130 39.38 41.72 38.13
N LYS A 131 38.88 42.91 38.49
CA LYS A 131 37.53 43.38 38.10
C LYS A 131 37.38 43.44 36.58
N GLN A 132 38.38 43.96 35.87
CA GLN A 132 38.34 44.07 34.42
C GLN A 132 38.34 42.70 33.75
N ALA A 133 39.14 41.75 34.24
CA ALA A 133 39.16 40.39 33.72
C ALA A 133 37.83 39.65 33.97
N ASP A 134 37.26 39.76 35.17
CA ASP A 134 35.95 39.20 35.52
C ASP A 134 34.83 39.78 34.62
N GLN A 135 34.85 41.10 34.37
CA GLN A 135 33.90 41.73 33.47
C GLN A 135 34.08 41.28 32.01
N ALA A 136 35.32 41.16 31.53
CA ALA A 136 35.60 40.69 30.17
C ALA A 136 35.09 39.26 29.94
N ALA A 137 35.25 38.36 30.91
CA ALA A 137 34.69 37.02 30.87
C ALA A 137 33.16 37.05 30.81
N LYS A 138 32.51 37.90 31.62
CA LYS A 138 31.05 38.08 31.63
C LYS A 138 30.51 38.64 30.31
N ASP A 139 31.20 39.61 29.71
CA ASP A 139 30.81 40.20 28.43
C ASP A 139 30.96 39.18 27.28
N ALA A 140 32.03 38.39 27.28
CA ALA A 140 32.22 37.32 26.31
C ALA A 140 31.13 36.24 26.45
N LEU A 141 30.77 35.86 27.68
CA LEU A 141 29.67 34.91 27.93
C LEU A 141 28.34 35.46 27.43
N ALA A 142 28.06 36.74 27.67
CA ALA A 142 26.83 37.37 27.21
C ALA A 142 26.74 37.35 25.68
N LYS A 143 27.85 37.65 24.99
CA LYS A 143 27.94 37.61 23.54
C LYS A 143 27.76 36.20 22.97
N ALA A 144 28.43 35.21 23.55
CA ALA A 144 28.32 33.82 23.12
C ALA A 144 26.88 33.27 23.29
N ASN A 145 26.10 33.80 24.23
CA ASN A 145 24.70 33.38 24.41
C ASN A 145 23.69 34.17 23.55
N GLU A 146 24.11 35.09 22.68
CA GLU A 146 23.19 35.98 21.94
C GLU A 146 22.26 35.22 20.98
N ASP A 147 22.76 34.18 20.31
CA ASP A 147 22.00 33.33 19.38
C ASP A 147 21.52 32.02 20.02
N GLY A 148 21.90 31.78 21.28
CA GLY A 148 21.59 30.55 22.00
C GLY A 148 22.43 29.34 21.58
N LEU A 149 23.49 29.56 20.79
CA LEU A 149 24.42 28.55 20.31
C LEU A 149 25.79 28.77 20.94
N ILE A 150 26.49 27.69 21.26
CA ILE A 150 27.84 27.70 21.80
C ILE A 150 28.67 26.78 20.93
N THR A 151 29.57 27.39 20.17
CA THR A 151 30.54 26.68 19.34
C THR A 151 31.75 26.22 20.16
N PRO A 152 32.54 25.25 19.66
CA PRO A 152 33.80 24.87 20.30
C PRO A 152 34.78 26.04 20.45
N ALA A 153 34.76 27.00 19.51
CA ALA A 153 35.63 28.17 19.53
C ALA A 153 35.25 29.14 20.66
N GLU A 154 33.96 29.41 20.82
CA GLU A 154 33.45 30.28 21.90
C GLU A 154 33.69 29.64 23.26
N LYS A 155 33.42 28.34 23.41
CA LYS A 155 33.73 27.62 24.65
C LYS A 155 35.21 27.78 25.04
N ALA A 156 36.12 27.58 24.09
CA ALA A 156 37.55 27.72 24.34
C ALA A 156 37.95 29.16 24.72
N GLU A 157 37.31 30.18 24.13
CA GLU A 157 37.52 31.57 24.50
C GLU A 157 37.04 31.86 25.94
N LEU A 158 35.86 31.34 26.31
CA LEU A 158 35.31 31.49 27.65
C LEU A 158 36.15 30.79 28.72
N GLU A 159 36.62 29.56 28.46
CA GLU A 159 37.54 28.85 29.36
C GLU A 159 38.82 29.66 29.61
N LYS A 160 39.40 30.22 28.55
CA LYS A 160 40.60 31.06 28.65
C LYS A 160 40.36 32.33 29.47
N LEU A 161 39.26 33.04 29.22
CA LEU A 161 38.92 34.26 29.97
C LEU A 161 38.60 33.97 31.44
N GLN A 162 37.97 32.84 31.73
CA GLN A 162 37.73 32.37 33.09
C GLN A 162 39.05 32.07 33.83
N GLU A 163 39.99 31.38 33.18
CA GLU A 163 41.32 31.14 33.73
C GLU A 163 42.08 32.46 34.00
N GLU A 164 42.00 33.42 33.06
CA GLU A 164 42.62 34.73 33.22
C GLU A 164 42.01 35.53 34.38
N ALA A 165 40.68 35.56 34.49
CA ALA A 165 39.98 36.20 35.60
C ALA A 165 40.33 35.57 36.96
N GLN A 166 40.39 34.24 37.04
CA GLN A 166 40.79 33.55 38.26
C GLN A 166 42.26 33.85 38.62
N ALA A 167 43.18 33.79 37.66
CA ALA A 167 44.59 34.10 37.90
C ALA A 167 44.78 35.55 38.39
N LYS A 168 44.04 36.51 37.83
CA LYS A 168 44.07 37.91 38.28
C LYS A 168 43.45 38.10 39.66
N LYS A 169 42.36 37.41 39.96
CA LYS A 169 41.76 37.39 41.30
C LYS A 169 42.73 36.81 42.33
N ASP A 170 43.43 35.74 42.01
CA ASP A 170 44.43 35.12 42.90
C ASP A 170 45.61 36.07 43.14
N GLU A 171 46.16 36.69 42.08
CA GLU A 171 47.22 37.70 42.20
C GLU A 171 46.80 38.88 43.09
N ALA A 172 45.57 39.38 42.91
CA ALA A 172 45.03 40.45 43.72
C ALA A 172 44.79 40.01 45.17
N THR A 173 44.32 38.79 45.39
CA THR A 173 44.13 38.20 46.73
C THR A 173 45.46 38.09 47.47
N ASP A 174 46.52 37.64 46.81
CA ASP A 174 47.87 37.55 47.40
C ASP A 174 48.39 38.94 47.82
N LYS A 175 48.23 39.95 46.96
CA LYS A 175 48.65 41.33 47.28
C LYS A 175 47.83 41.95 48.41
N VAL A 176 46.51 41.76 48.42
CA VAL A 176 45.64 42.24 49.50
C VAL A 176 45.96 41.54 50.81
N ASN A 177 46.24 40.24 50.79
CA ASN A 177 46.62 39.48 51.99
C ASN A 177 47.97 39.89 52.58
N ALA A 178 48.88 40.39 51.75
CA ALA A 178 50.18 40.90 52.19
C ALA A 178 50.10 42.25 52.92
N LEU A 179 48.99 42.98 52.82
CA LEU A 179 48.79 44.24 53.53
C LEU A 179 48.54 44.04 55.03
N PRO A 180 48.96 45.00 55.88
CA PRO A 180 48.49 45.09 57.25
C PRO A 180 46.96 45.14 57.33
N GLU A 181 46.38 44.59 58.39
CA GLU A 181 44.92 44.39 58.50
C GLU A 181 44.14 45.70 58.46
N ASP A 182 44.68 46.76 59.05
CA ASP A 182 44.14 48.12 59.05
C ASP A 182 44.24 48.83 57.69
N GLN A 183 45.06 48.31 56.76
CA GLN A 183 45.28 48.86 55.42
C GLN A 183 44.51 48.13 54.31
N LYS A 184 43.89 46.98 54.59
CA LYS A 184 43.12 46.20 53.60
C LYS A 184 41.83 46.87 53.13
N GLY A 185 41.20 47.68 53.99
CA GLY A 185 39.94 48.36 53.70
C GLY A 185 38.87 47.43 53.12
N ASP A 186 38.21 47.85 52.04
CA ASP A 186 37.13 47.11 51.38
C ASP A 186 37.62 46.12 50.30
N LEU A 187 38.93 46.07 50.00
CA LEU A 187 39.48 45.24 48.92
C LEU A 187 39.11 43.75 49.02
N PRO A 188 39.10 43.11 50.22
CA PRO A 188 38.63 41.73 50.34
C PRO A 188 37.17 41.55 49.88
N ALA A 189 36.29 42.46 50.28
CA ALA A 189 34.87 42.42 49.92
C ALA A 189 34.64 42.69 48.43
N GLU A 190 35.52 43.43 47.77
CA GLU A 190 35.49 43.60 46.32
C GLU A 190 35.94 42.33 45.58
N LEU A 191 36.99 41.67 46.05
CA LEU A 191 37.44 40.38 45.51
C LEU A 191 36.39 39.29 45.67
N ASP A 192 35.67 39.25 46.79
CA ASP A 192 34.59 38.30 47.04
C ASP A 192 33.44 38.43 46.02
N LYS A 193 33.23 39.61 45.42
CA LYS A 193 32.21 39.84 44.38
C LYS A 193 32.64 39.33 43.00
N LEU A 194 33.92 39.03 42.79
CA LEU A 194 34.44 38.50 41.53
C LEU A 194 34.16 37.00 41.47
N THR A 195 33.07 36.62 40.84
CA THR A 195 32.60 35.23 40.80
C THR A 195 33.05 34.46 39.57
N GLY A 196 33.60 35.16 38.56
CA GLY A 196 33.82 34.62 37.23
C GLY A 196 32.51 34.29 36.52
N ILE A 197 32.61 33.37 35.56
CA ILE A 197 31.53 32.82 34.74
C ILE A 197 31.44 31.29 34.88
N GLU A 198 30.28 30.75 34.54
CA GLU A 198 30.08 29.34 34.27
C GLU A 198 30.14 29.13 32.75
N VAL A 199 31.05 28.28 32.27
CA VAL A 199 31.23 28.04 30.84
C VAL A 199 30.17 27.04 30.37
N PRO A 200 29.30 27.40 29.41
CA PRO A 200 28.27 26.50 28.89
C PRO A 200 28.86 25.34 28.08
N GLU A 201 28.08 24.26 27.94
CA GLU A 201 28.43 23.16 27.05
C GLU A 201 28.25 23.56 25.58
N VAL A 202 29.00 22.91 24.68
CA VAL A 202 28.84 23.10 23.23
C VAL A 202 27.52 22.48 22.80
N ASN A 203 26.71 23.23 22.06
CA ASN A 203 25.47 22.75 21.44
C ASN A 203 25.41 23.02 19.93
N ASP A 204 26.45 23.63 19.33
CA ASP A 204 26.65 23.76 17.88
C ASP A 204 28.09 23.29 17.57
N ALA A 205 28.27 21.96 17.51
CA ALA A 205 29.60 21.37 17.46
C ALA A 205 30.30 21.57 16.11
N ASP A 206 29.53 21.62 15.02
CA ASP A 206 30.04 21.81 13.67
C ASP A 206 30.04 23.27 13.19
N SER A 207 29.52 24.19 14.02
CA SER A 207 29.45 25.63 13.77
C SER A 207 28.63 25.96 12.52
N ASN A 208 27.56 25.20 12.29
CA ASN A 208 26.66 25.39 11.14
C ASN A 208 25.52 26.39 11.43
N GLY A 209 25.41 26.88 12.67
CA GLY A 209 24.35 27.81 13.09
C GLY A 209 23.02 27.14 13.43
N VAL A 210 23.03 25.83 13.65
CA VAL A 210 21.89 25.01 14.08
C VAL A 210 22.35 24.21 15.30
N ALA A 211 21.48 24.11 16.30
CA ALA A 211 21.80 23.31 17.47
C ALA A 211 21.87 21.81 17.11
N ASP A 212 22.83 21.08 17.70
CA ASP A 212 23.08 19.66 17.44
C ASP A 212 21.82 18.79 17.64
N ASP A 213 20.93 19.18 18.57
CA ASP A 213 19.66 18.48 18.81
C ASP A 213 18.64 18.69 17.68
N VAL A 214 18.62 19.88 17.08
CA VAL A 214 17.80 20.20 15.90
C VAL A 214 18.35 19.48 14.66
N ASP A 215 19.67 19.41 14.49
CA ASP A 215 20.29 18.62 13.41
C ASP A 215 19.94 17.14 13.53
N ALA A 216 19.98 16.58 14.74
CA ALA A 216 19.55 15.20 14.99
C ALA A 216 18.07 15.00 14.67
N GLN A 217 17.19 15.92 15.09
CA GLN A 217 15.76 15.86 14.75
C GLN A 217 15.52 15.91 13.24
N ARG A 218 16.26 16.77 12.52
CA ARG A 218 16.16 16.88 11.07
C ARG A 218 16.58 15.57 10.39
N ALA A 219 17.70 14.99 10.80
CA ALA A 219 18.14 13.70 10.28
C ALA A 219 17.11 12.58 10.52
N ASP A 220 16.47 12.56 11.70
CA ASP A 220 15.40 11.62 12.03
C ASP A 220 14.13 11.84 11.17
N ALA A 221 13.78 13.10 10.87
CA ALA A 221 12.68 13.44 9.98
C ALA A 221 12.98 13.04 8.53
N GLU A 222 14.18 13.34 8.02
CA GLU A 222 14.64 12.92 6.69
C GLU A 222 14.58 11.40 6.53
N LYS A 223 15.05 10.65 7.54
CA LYS A 223 14.96 9.19 7.57
C LYS A 223 13.51 8.70 7.55
N ALA A 224 12.62 9.30 8.34
CA ALA A 224 11.21 8.92 8.36
C ALA A 224 10.51 9.18 7.01
N VAL A 225 10.86 10.27 6.33
CA VAL A 225 10.37 10.58 4.98
C VAL A 225 10.83 9.52 3.97
N GLU A 226 12.09 9.08 4.03
CA GLU A 226 12.59 7.99 3.18
C GLU A 226 11.90 6.65 3.46
N GLU A 227 11.60 6.33 4.73
CA GLU A 227 10.81 5.15 5.09
C GLU A 227 9.38 5.24 4.53
N ALA A 228 8.75 6.42 4.58
CA ALA A 228 7.42 6.65 4.01
C ALA A 228 7.43 6.53 2.47
N LYS A 229 8.46 7.07 1.79
CA LYS A 229 8.65 6.91 0.34
C LYS A 229 8.78 5.43 -0.03
N ALA A 230 9.58 4.67 0.73
CA ALA A 230 9.76 3.24 0.48
C ALA A 230 8.46 2.44 0.66
N ALA A 231 7.66 2.74 1.69
CA ALA A 231 6.39 2.09 1.92
C ALA A 231 5.35 2.42 0.83
N ASP A 232 5.23 3.68 0.43
CA ASP A 232 4.37 4.12 -0.68
C ASP A 232 4.76 3.44 -2.01
N GLN A 233 6.07 3.33 -2.29
CA GLN A 233 6.55 2.60 -3.46
C GLN A 233 6.26 1.09 -3.38
N ALA A 234 6.42 0.46 -2.21
CA ALA A 234 6.11 -0.96 -2.03
C ALA A 234 4.62 -1.25 -2.27
N ALA A 235 3.73 -0.37 -1.82
CA ALA A 235 2.29 -0.47 -2.10
C ALA A 235 2.01 -0.35 -3.61
N LYS A 236 2.66 0.59 -4.31
CA LYS A 236 2.54 0.76 -5.77
C LYS A 236 3.06 -0.44 -6.56
N ASP A 237 4.19 -1.00 -6.15
CA ASP A 237 4.78 -2.19 -6.78
C ASP A 237 3.88 -3.42 -6.58
N ALA A 238 3.31 -3.59 -5.38
CA ALA A 238 2.36 -4.65 -5.10
C ALA A 238 1.08 -4.50 -5.95
N LEU A 239 0.55 -3.28 -6.10
CA LEU A 239 -0.60 -3.02 -6.97
C LEU A 239 -0.30 -3.37 -8.42
N ALA A 240 0.85 -2.93 -8.94
CA ALA A 240 1.26 -3.23 -10.31
C ALA A 240 1.38 -4.74 -10.56
N LYS A 241 1.89 -5.49 -9.57
CA LYS A 241 1.99 -6.95 -9.63
C LYS A 241 0.61 -7.62 -9.58
N ALA A 242 -0.27 -7.19 -8.67
CA ALA A 242 -1.63 -7.72 -8.57
C ALA A 242 -2.44 -7.47 -9.85
N GLN A 243 -2.15 -6.40 -10.60
CA GLN A 243 -2.84 -6.09 -11.86
C GLN A 243 -2.23 -6.77 -13.09
N GLU A 244 -1.16 -7.56 -12.96
CA GLU A 244 -0.38 -8.08 -14.09
C GLU A 244 -1.17 -9.05 -14.97
N ASP A 245 -2.01 -9.89 -14.37
CA ASP A 245 -2.86 -10.86 -15.08
C ASP A 245 -4.30 -10.38 -15.31
N GLY A 246 -4.63 -9.18 -14.80
CA GLY A 246 -5.99 -8.61 -14.88
C GLY A 246 -6.98 -9.19 -13.88
N LEU A 247 -6.52 -10.04 -12.95
CA LEU A 247 -7.31 -10.66 -11.90
C LEU A 247 -6.88 -10.10 -10.54
N ILE A 248 -7.84 -9.95 -9.63
CA ILE A 248 -7.61 -9.51 -8.27
C ILE A 248 -8.30 -10.52 -7.37
N THR A 249 -7.49 -11.27 -6.66
CA THR A 249 -7.95 -12.24 -5.67
C THR A 249 -8.20 -11.58 -4.32
N PRO A 250 -8.98 -12.21 -3.41
CA PRO A 250 -9.13 -11.72 -2.04
C PRO A 250 -7.81 -11.59 -1.28
N ALA A 251 -6.84 -12.46 -1.56
CA ALA A 251 -5.53 -12.44 -0.91
C ALA A 251 -4.71 -11.22 -1.32
N GLU A 252 -4.68 -10.91 -2.61
CA GLU A 252 -3.99 -9.73 -3.14
C GLU A 252 -4.63 -8.45 -2.64
N LYS A 253 -5.96 -8.36 -2.66
CA LYS A 253 -6.68 -7.21 -2.10
C LYS A 253 -6.29 -6.97 -0.63
N ALA A 254 -6.26 -8.02 0.20
CA ALA A 254 -5.87 -7.90 1.59
C ALA A 254 -4.41 -7.47 1.79
N GLU A 255 -3.50 -7.92 0.91
CA GLU A 255 -2.10 -7.48 0.92
C GLU A 255 -1.97 -5.99 0.54
N LEU A 256 -2.72 -5.53 -0.47
CA LEU A 256 -2.78 -4.13 -0.86
C LEU A 256 -3.33 -3.23 0.26
N GLU A 257 -4.41 -3.65 0.93
CA GLU A 257 -4.99 -2.92 2.08
C GLU A 257 -3.94 -2.76 3.19
N LYS A 258 -3.23 -3.85 3.53
CA LYS A 258 -2.19 -3.82 4.54
C LYS A 258 -1.02 -2.89 4.18
N LEU A 259 -0.56 -2.93 2.93
CA LEU A 259 0.55 -2.07 2.47
C LEU A 259 0.14 -0.60 2.39
N GLN A 260 -1.10 -0.32 2.02
CA GLN A 260 -1.66 1.03 2.06
C GLN A 260 -1.70 1.58 3.49
N ASP A 261 -2.18 0.77 4.45
CA ASP A 261 -2.21 1.16 5.87
C ASP A 261 -0.79 1.41 6.42
N GLU A 262 0.18 0.57 6.06
CA GLU A 262 1.58 0.74 6.45
C GLU A 262 2.19 2.02 5.84
N ALA A 263 1.95 2.28 4.55
CA ALA A 263 2.40 3.49 3.89
C ALA A 263 1.79 4.75 4.52
N GLN A 264 0.50 4.72 4.86
CA GLN A 264 -0.17 5.82 5.53
C GLN A 264 0.40 6.05 6.94
N ALA A 265 0.58 4.99 7.73
CA ALA A 265 1.16 5.09 9.07
C ALA A 265 2.58 5.68 9.04
N LYS A 266 3.41 5.28 8.07
CA LYS A 266 4.75 5.83 7.89
C LYS A 266 4.74 7.28 7.43
N LYS A 267 3.81 7.65 6.53
CA LYS A 267 3.61 9.05 6.13
C LYS A 267 3.19 9.91 7.31
N ASP A 268 2.31 9.43 8.18
CA ASP A 268 1.86 10.14 9.38
C ASP A 268 3.02 10.34 10.36
N GLU A 269 3.81 9.28 10.65
CA GLU A 269 5.00 9.37 11.50
C GLU A 269 6.02 10.39 10.97
N ALA A 270 6.28 10.37 9.67
CA ALA A 270 7.16 11.32 9.02
C ALA A 270 6.60 12.75 9.06
N THR A 271 5.29 12.92 8.90
CA THR A 271 4.60 14.21 9.00
C THR A 271 4.73 14.80 10.39
N ASP A 272 4.56 14.00 11.44
CA ASP A 272 4.71 14.44 12.83
C ASP A 272 6.16 14.90 13.12
N LYS A 273 7.16 14.14 12.66
CA LYS A 273 8.58 14.50 12.82
C LYS A 273 8.94 15.77 12.05
N VAL A 274 8.50 15.91 10.81
CA VAL A 274 8.73 17.13 10.01
C VAL A 274 8.04 18.33 10.64
N ASN A 275 6.82 18.17 11.18
CA ASN A 275 6.10 19.26 11.85
C ASN A 275 6.74 19.70 13.17
N ALA A 276 7.48 18.82 13.84
CA ALA A 276 8.22 19.14 15.05
C ALA A 276 9.47 19.99 14.78
N LEU A 277 9.99 20.03 13.54
CA LEU A 277 11.14 20.84 13.17
C LEU A 277 10.82 22.35 13.19
N PRO A 278 11.82 23.21 13.51
CA PRO A 278 11.76 24.62 13.21
C PRO A 278 11.47 24.89 11.72
N GLU A 279 10.74 25.97 11.42
CA GLU A 279 10.22 26.22 10.07
C GLU A 279 11.34 26.37 9.02
N ASP A 280 12.45 26.98 9.39
CA ASP A 280 13.64 27.15 8.56
C ASP A 280 14.42 25.84 8.33
N GLN A 281 14.15 24.80 9.13
CA GLN A 281 14.79 23.49 9.03
C GLN A 281 13.96 22.44 8.28
N LYS A 282 12.69 22.71 7.97
CA LYS A 282 11.81 21.76 7.25
C LYS A 282 12.20 21.52 5.80
N GLY A 283 12.80 22.52 5.13
CA GLY A 283 13.19 22.43 3.73
C GLY A 283 12.06 21.94 2.81
N ASP A 284 12.37 20.99 1.93
CA ASP A 284 11.42 20.43 0.95
C ASP A 284 10.61 19.22 1.49
N LEU A 285 10.89 18.75 2.72
CA LEU A 285 10.27 17.54 3.29
C LEU A 285 8.73 17.56 3.26
N PRO A 286 8.03 18.68 3.57
CA PRO A 286 6.57 18.73 3.44
C PRO A 286 6.08 18.44 2.02
N SER A 287 6.75 19.01 1.01
CA SER A 287 6.40 18.80 -0.39
C SER A 287 6.70 17.38 -0.87
N GLU A 288 7.68 16.70 -0.27
CA GLU A 288 7.92 15.29 -0.55
C GLU A 288 6.84 14.39 0.03
N LEU A 289 6.39 14.65 1.26
CA LEU A 289 5.27 13.94 1.90
C LEU A 289 3.97 14.14 1.13
N ASP A 290 3.70 15.34 0.60
CA ASP A 290 2.51 15.62 -0.20
C ASP A 290 2.42 14.76 -1.47
N LYS A 291 3.56 14.33 -2.03
CA LYS A 291 3.61 13.46 -3.22
C LYS A 291 3.28 12.00 -2.91
N LEU A 292 3.29 11.60 -1.63
CA LEU A 292 2.97 10.23 -1.20
C LEU A 292 1.45 10.08 -1.14
N THR A 293 0.84 9.68 -2.25
CA THR A 293 -0.63 9.58 -2.39
C THR A 293 -1.18 8.21 -2.04
N GLY A 294 -0.34 7.21 -1.80
CA GLY A 294 -0.76 5.82 -1.66
C GLY A 294 -1.24 5.22 -2.98
N ILE A 295 -2.11 4.22 -2.86
CA ILE A 295 -2.70 3.45 -3.97
C ILE A 295 -4.23 3.45 -3.93
N GLU A 296 -4.86 3.18 -5.07
CA GLU A 296 -6.28 2.85 -5.16
C GLU A 296 -6.43 1.33 -5.29
N ILE A 297 -7.17 0.72 -4.37
CA ILE A 297 -7.29 -0.73 -4.29
C ILE A 297 -8.44 -1.21 -5.19
N PRO A 298 -8.18 -2.07 -6.20
CA PRO A 298 -9.22 -2.58 -7.09
C PRO A 298 -10.18 -3.52 -6.36
N GLU A 299 -11.37 -3.70 -6.94
CA GLU A 299 -12.33 -4.70 -6.47
C GLU A 299 -11.85 -6.11 -6.84
N VAL A 300 -12.26 -7.10 -6.04
CA VAL A 300 -12.01 -8.53 -6.33
C VAL A 300 -12.85 -8.92 -7.54
N ASN A 301 -12.21 -9.54 -8.53
CA ASN A 301 -12.87 -10.10 -9.72
C ASN A 301 -12.53 -11.58 -9.97
N ASP A 302 -11.71 -12.21 -9.13
CA ASP A 302 -11.47 -13.66 -9.08
C ASP A 302 -11.63 -14.10 -7.61
N ALA A 303 -12.87 -14.31 -7.18
CA ALA A 303 -13.18 -14.49 -5.77
C ALA A 303 -12.76 -15.85 -5.21
N ASP A 304 -12.73 -16.88 -6.06
CA ASP A 304 -12.35 -18.24 -5.69
C ASP A 304 -10.87 -18.56 -6.01
N ALA A 305 -10.15 -17.61 -6.59
CA ALA A 305 -8.74 -17.70 -6.97
C ALA A 305 -8.47 -18.86 -7.95
N ASN A 306 -9.39 -19.06 -8.89
CA ASN A 306 -9.29 -20.13 -9.88
C ASN A 306 -8.55 -19.70 -11.16
N GLY A 307 -8.17 -18.43 -11.29
CA GLY A 307 -7.49 -17.88 -12.46
C GLY A 307 -8.43 -17.49 -13.61
N VAL A 308 -9.72 -17.38 -13.33
CA VAL A 308 -10.77 -16.94 -14.25
C VAL A 308 -11.57 -15.84 -13.56
N ALA A 309 -11.94 -14.81 -14.31
CA ALA A 309 -12.75 -13.74 -13.75
C ALA A 309 -14.17 -14.24 -13.43
N ASP A 310 -14.74 -13.77 -12.32
CA ASP A 310 -16.07 -14.15 -11.84
C ASP A 310 -17.18 -13.93 -12.89
N ASP A 311 -17.03 -12.91 -13.75
CA ASP A 311 -17.96 -12.63 -14.83
C ASP A 311 -17.87 -13.66 -15.97
N VAL A 312 -16.67 -14.16 -16.25
CA VAL A 312 -16.42 -15.25 -17.21
C VAL A 312 -16.93 -16.58 -16.66
N ASP A 313 -16.74 -16.87 -15.37
CA ASP A 313 -17.33 -18.04 -14.71
C ASP A 313 -18.86 -18.03 -14.79
N ALA A 314 -19.48 -16.87 -14.54
CA ALA A 314 -20.92 -16.71 -14.70
C ALA A 314 -21.38 -16.93 -16.15
N GLN A 315 -20.66 -16.39 -17.14
CA GLN A 315 -20.95 -16.63 -18.56
C GLN A 315 -20.84 -18.11 -18.93
N ARG A 316 -19.82 -18.80 -18.42
CA ARG A 316 -19.62 -20.23 -18.68
C ARG A 316 -20.75 -21.06 -18.09
N ALA A 317 -21.17 -20.79 -16.85
CA ALA A 317 -22.32 -21.45 -16.23
C ALA A 317 -23.62 -21.25 -17.04
N ASP A 318 -23.82 -20.04 -17.58
CA ASP A 318 -24.96 -19.72 -18.45
C ASP A 318 -24.93 -20.44 -19.80
N ALA A 319 -23.74 -20.67 -20.36
CA ALA A 319 -23.53 -21.44 -21.58
C ALA A 319 -23.76 -22.94 -21.34
N GLU A 320 -23.20 -23.50 -20.26
CA GLU A 320 -23.43 -24.89 -19.82
C GLU A 320 -24.93 -25.17 -19.66
N LYS A 321 -25.65 -24.27 -19.00
CA LYS A 321 -27.12 -24.37 -18.86
C LYS A 321 -27.84 -24.36 -20.22
N ALA A 322 -27.44 -23.49 -21.15
CA ALA A 322 -28.08 -23.43 -22.46
C ALA A 322 -27.82 -24.70 -23.29
N VAL A 323 -26.63 -25.30 -23.18
CA VAL A 323 -26.31 -26.59 -23.80
C VAL A 323 -27.18 -27.71 -23.23
N GLU A 324 -27.40 -27.76 -21.91
CA GLU A 324 -28.31 -28.73 -21.29
C GLU A 324 -29.76 -28.54 -21.74
N GLU A 325 -30.24 -27.30 -21.87
CA GLU A 325 -31.56 -27.02 -22.44
C GLU A 325 -31.68 -27.47 -23.90
N ALA A 326 -30.63 -27.28 -24.71
CA ALA A 326 -30.59 -27.74 -26.10
C ALA A 326 -30.56 -29.28 -26.21
N LYS A 327 -29.79 -29.97 -25.34
CA LYS A 327 -29.81 -31.44 -25.23
C LYS A 327 -31.20 -31.96 -24.90
N ALA A 328 -31.88 -31.32 -23.94
CA ALA A 328 -33.23 -31.72 -23.55
C ALA A 328 -34.25 -31.53 -24.68
N ALA A 329 -34.16 -30.43 -25.43
CA ALA A 329 -35.05 -30.17 -26.56
C ALA A 329 -34.80 -31.14 -27.74
N ASP A 330 -33.53 -31.42 -28.07
CA ASP A 330 -33.15 -32.42 -29.08
C ASP A 330 -33.65 -33.82 -28.71
N GLN A 331 -33.52 -34.22 -27.44
CA GLN A 331 -34.06 -35.48 -26.96
C GLN A 331 -35.60 -35.51 -27.00
N ALA A 332 -36.27 -34.42 -26.61
CA ALA A 332 -37.73 -34.34 -26.67
C ALA A 332 -38.25 -34.45 -28.11
N ALA A 333 -37.56 -33.85 -29.08
CA ALA A 333 -37.88 -34.02 -30.50
C ALA A 333 -37.71 -35.48 -30.95
N LYS A 334 -36.63 -36.15 -30.55
CA LYS A 334 -36.40 -37.58 -30.83
C LYS A 334 -37.47 -38.49 -30.20
N ASP A 335 -37.88 -38.19 -28.97
CA ASP A 335 -38.93 -38.94 -28.29
C ASP A 335 -40.30 -38.72 -28.96
N ALA A 336 -40.59 -37.49 -29.41
CA ALA A 336 -41.80 -37.18 -30.18
C ALA A 336 -41.82 -37.93 -31.52
N LEU A 337 -40.69 -37.99 -32.24
CA LEU A 337 -40.55 -38.77 -33.47
C LEU A 337 -40.80 -40.26 -33.21
N ALA A 338 -40.13 -40.84 -32.22
CA ALA A 338 -40.30 -42.25 -31.88
C ALA A 338 -41.76 -42.61 -31.51
N LYS A 339 -42.48 -41.67 -30.88
CA LYS A 339 -43.90 -41.83 -30.55
C LYS A 339 -44.79 -41.73 -31.79
N ALA A 340 -44.52 -40.77 -32.69
CA ALA A 340 -45.26 -40.62 -33.93
C ALA A 340 -45.05 -41.83 -34.86
N GLU A 341 -43.88 -42.46 -34.83
CA GLU A 341 -43.60 -43.65 -35.65
C GLU A 341 -44.11 -44.98 -35.02
N GLU A 342 -44.73 -44.95 -33.83
CA GLU A 342 -45.04 -46.17 -33.07
C GLU A 342 -46.05 -47.09 -33.76
N ASP A 343 -47.04 -46.53 -34.46
CA ASP A 343 -48.05 -47.28 -35.22
C ASP A 343 -47.76 -47.35 -36.74
N GLY A 344 -46.68 -46.70 -37.19
CA GLY A 344 -46.29 -46.63 -38.60
C GLY A 344 -47.12 -45.64 -39.43
N LEU A 345 -47.96 -44.83 -38.80
CA LEU A 345 -48.77 -43.81 -39.43
C LEU A 345 -48.33 -42.42 -38.95
N ILE A 346 -48.38 -41.44 -39.84
CA ILE A 346 -48.04 -40.05 -39.56
C ILE A 346 -49.23 -39.23 -40.02
N THR A 347 -49.95 -38.69 -39.04
CA THR A 347 -51.07 -37.78 -39.26
C THR A 347 -50.57 -36.34 -39.48
N PRO A 348 -51.40 -35.45 -40.04
CA PRO A 348 -51.07 -34.02 -40.11
C PRO A 348 -50.81 -33.37 -38.75
N ALA A 349 -51.47 -33.86 -37.69
CA ALA A 349 -51.30 -33.34 -36.33
C ALA A 349 -49.93 -33.71 -35.76
N GLU A 350 -49.52 -34.98 -35.89
CA GLU A 350 -48.20 -35.45 -35.46
C GLU A 350 -47.09 -34.76 -36.23
N LYS A 351 -47.24 -34.60 -37.56
CA LYS A 351 -46.27 -33.83 -38.35
C LYS A 351 -46.09 -32.40 -37.83
N ALA A 352 -47.19 -31.73 -37.47
CA ALA A 352 -47.12 -30.37 -36.91
C ALA A 352 -46.43 -30.35 -35.52
N GLU A 353 -46.66 -31.36 -34.67
CA GLU A 353 -45.96 -31.50 -33.39
C GLU A 353 -44.46 -31.74 -33.59
N LEU A 354 -44.07 -32.58 -34.56
CA LEU A 354 -42.67 -32.82 -34.91
C LEU A 354 -41.98 -31.56 -35.47
N GLU A 355 -42.66 -30.80 -36.34
CA GLU A 355 -42.17 -29.51 -36.84
C GLU A 355 -41.92 -28.52 -35.69
N ALA A 356 -42.84 -28.44 -34.74
CA ALA A 356 -42.70 -27.56 -33.58
C ALA A 356 -41.53 -28.00 -32.68
N ALA A 357 -41.41 -29.30 -32.38
CA ALA A 357 -40.33 -29.84 -31.56
C ALA A 357 -38.96 -29.68 -32.23
N ALA A 358 -38.87 -29.92 -33.55
CA ALA A 358 -37.65 -29.72 -34.32
C ALA A 358 -37.23 -28.24 -34.33
N GLN A 359 -38.19 -27.31 -34.48
CA GLN A 359 -37.92 -25.88 -34.41
C GLN A 359 -37.43 -25.46 -33.02
N GLU A 360 -38.07 -25.93 -31.95
CA GLU A 360 -37.63 -25.63 -30.58
C GLU A 360 -36.21 -26.15 -30.32
N ALA A 361 -35.90 -27.38 -30.75
CA ALA A 361 -34.55 -27.93 -30.63
C ALA A 361 -33.51 -27.09 -31.40
N ALA A 362 -33.85 -26.64 -32.62
CA ALA A 362 -32.98 -25.79 -33.42
C ALA A 362 -32.75 -24.41 -32.78
N ASP A 363 -33.81 -23.79 -32.25
CA ASP A 363 -33.72 -22.48 -31.58
C ASP A 363 -32.89 -22.57 -30.30
N LYS A 364 -33.08 -23.62 -29.49
CA LYS A 364 -32.29 -23.86 -28.28
C LYS A 364 -30.83 -24.14 -28.61
N LYS A 365 -30.55 -24.93 -29.66
CA LYS A 365 -29.19 -25.15 -30.15
C LYS A 365 -28.51 -23.84 -30.57
N ALA A 366 -29.19 -23.00 -31.34
CA ALA A 366 -28.66 -21.70 -31.76
C ALA A 366 -28.36 -20.77 -30.56
N ALA A 367 -29.24 -20.73 -29.56
CA ALA A 367 -29.01 -19.97 -28.34
C ALA A 367 -27.82 -20.49 -27.52
N ALA A 368 -27.62 -21.81 -27.48
CA ALA A 368 -26.44 -22.42 -26.86
C ALA A 368 -25.16 -22.08 -27.63
N GLU A 369 -25.18 -22.15 -28.97
CA GLU A 369 -24.07 -21.75 -29.84
C GLU A 369 -23.66 -20.29 -29.62
N GLU A 370 -24.63 -19.37 -29.55
CA GLU A 370 -24.35 -17.95 -29.30
C GLU A 370 -23.61 -17.74 -27.98
N LYS A 371 -24.09 -18.35 -26.88
CA LYS A 371 -23.46 -18.22 -25.57
C LYS A 371 -22.08 -18.87 -25.52
N VAL A 372 -21.91 -20.08 -26.06
CA VAL A 372 -20.61 -20.77 -26.09
C VAL A 372 -19.61 -19.98 -26.95
N ASN A 373 -20.04 -19.39 -28.07
CA ASN A 373 -19.16 -18.59 -28.91
C ASN A 373 -18.73 -17.26 -28.27
N ALA A 374 -19.50 -16.73 -27.33
CA ALA A 374 -19.16 -15.53 -26.57
C ALA A 374 -18.08 -15.78 -25.49
N LEU A 375 -17.85 -17.04 -25.09
CA LEU A 375 -16.82 -17.38 -24.12
C LEU A 375 -15.40 -17.19 -24.68
N PRO A 376 -14.43 -16.83 -23.82
CA PRO A 376 -13.01 -16.98 -24.14
C PRO A 376 -12.66 -18.40 -24.59
N GLU A 377 -11.70 -18.53 -25.51
CA GLU A 377 -11.41 -19.81 -26.18
C GLU A 377 -10.97 -20.91 -25.21
N ASP A 378 -10.21 -20.54 -24.18
CA ASP A 378 -9.76 -21.42 -23.10
C ASP A 378 -10.88 -21.85 -22.14
N GLN A 379 -12.03 -21.17 -22.17
CA GLN A 379 -13.19 -21.42 -21.31
C GLN A 379 -14.30 -22.22 -22.00
N LYS A 380 -14.22 -22.45 -23.32
CA LYS A 380 -15.23 -23.21 -24.08
C LYS A 380 -15.27 -24.70 -23.74
N GLY A 381 -14.13 -25.29 -23.37
CA GLY A 381 -14.02 -26.72 -23.05
C GLY A 381 -14.64 -27.63 -24.12
N ASP A 382 -15.44 -28.60 -23.69
CA ASP A 382 -16.09 -29.59 -24.57
C ASP A 382 -17.46 -29.12 -25.11
N LEU A 383 -17.96 -27.97 -24.68
CA LEU A 383 -19.30 -27.47 -25.05
C LEU A 383 -19.56 -27.42 -26.56
N PRO A 384 -18.61 -26.95 -27.41
CA PRO A 384 -18.81 -26.99 -28.86
C PRO A 384 -19.07 -28.41 -29.39
N SER A 385 -18.32 -29.39 -28.88
CA SER A 385 -18.48 -30.80 -29.28
C SER A 385 -19.78 -31.42 -28.79
N GLU A 386 -20.34 -30.92 -27.69
CA GLU A 386 -21.66 -31.35 -27.21
C GLU A 386 -22.79 -30.79 -28.07
N ILE A 387 -22.69 -29.53 -28.47
CA ILE A 387 -23.61 -28.88 -29.41
C ILE A 387 -23.59 -29.59 -30.78
N ASP A 388 -22.42 -29.96 -31.28
CA ASP A 388 -22.28 -30.67 -32.57
C ASP A 388 -23.01 -32.02 -32.60
N LYS A 389 -23.20 -32.68 -31.44
CA LYS A 389 -23.95 -33.94 -31.33
C LYS A 389 -25.47 -33.74 -31.42
N LEU A 390 -25.96 -32.51 -31.31
CA LEU A 390 -27.38 -32.18 -31.42
C LEU A 390 -27.76 -32.11 -32.90
N THR A 391 -28.27 -33.21 -33.43
CA THR A 391 -28.57 -33.38 -34.85
C THR A 391 -30.02 -33.05 -35.22
N GLY A 392 -30.91 -32.88 -34.22
CA GLY A 392 -32.35 -32.78 -34.44
C GLY A 392 -32.96 -34.10 -34.91
N ILE A 393 -34.11 -33.97 -35.57
CA ILE A 393 -34.88 -35.06 -36.18
C ILE A 393 -35.14 -34.79 -37.67
N GLU A 394 -35.33 -35.86 -38.44
CA GLU A 394 -35.90 -35.79 -39.79
C GLU A 394 -37.41 -36.03 -39.68
N ILE A 395 -38.21 -35.18 -40.31
CA ILE A 395 -39.68 -35.22 -40.17
C ILE A 395 -40.24 -36.09 -41.30
N PRO A 396 -40.93 -37.20 -40.99
CA PRO A 396 -41.52 -38.07 -42.00
C PRO A 396 -42.67 -37.37 -42.75
N GLU A 397 -42.97 -37.85 -43.95
CA GLU A 397 -44.14 -37.41 -44.72
C GLU A 397 -45.43 -37.95 -44.10
N VAL A 398 -46.53 -37.22 -44.28
CA VAL A 398 -47.87 -37.68 -43.86
C VAL A 398 -48.26 -38.86 -44.75
N ASN A 399 -48.67 -39.96 -44.13
CA ASN A 399 -49.18 -41.15 -44.80
C ASN A 399 -50.56 -41.59 -44.28
N ASP A 400 -51.16 -40.87 -43.32
CA ASP A 400 -52.56 -41.01 -42.90
C ASP A 400 -53.17 -39.61 -42.86
N ALA A 401 -53.55 -39.09 -44.03
CA ALA A 401 -53.91 -37.68 -44.20
C ALA A 401 -55.26 -37.33 -43.57
N ASP A 402 -56.19 -38.29 -43.51
CA ASP A 402 -57.51 -38.12 -42.93
C ASP A 402 -57.61 -38.59 -41.47
N ALA A 403 -56.51 -39.11 -40.92
CA ALA A 403 -56.38 -39.60 -39.55
C ALA A 403 -57.39 -40.72 -39.23
N ASN A 404 -57.63 -41.60 -40.20
CA ASN A 404 -58.57 -42.70 -40.07
C ASN A 404 -57.93 -43.99 -39.51
N GLY A 405 -56.61 -44.01 -39.32
CA GLY A 405 -55.85 -45.17 -38.84
C GLY A 405 -55.48 -46.17 -39.94
N VAL A 406 -55.55 -45.77 -41.20
CA VAL A 406 -55.18 -46.54 -42.39
C VAL A 406 -54.25 -45.67 -43.23
N ALA A 407 -53.21 -46.29 -43.80
CA ALA A 407 -52.30 -45.55 -44.65
C ALA A 407 -52.99 -45.15 -45.97
N ASP A 408 -52.70 -43.94 -46.46
CA ASP A 408 -53.26 -43.36 -47.69
C ASP A 408 -53.07 -44.27 -48.92
N ASP A 409 -51.96 -45.02 -48.97
CA ASP A 409 -51.69 -45.97 -50.06
C ASP A 409 -52.58 -47.22 -49.97
N VAL A 410 -52.92 -47.67 -48.77
CA VAL A 410 -53.88 -48.74 -48.50
C VAL A 410 -55.31 -48.28 -48.79
N ASP A 411 -55.68 -47.05 -48.43
CA ASP A 411 -56.97 -46.47 -48.80
C ASP A 411 -57.13 -46.38 -50.32
N ALA A 412 -56.10 -45.93 -51.04
CA ALA A 412 -56.10 -45.90 -52.49
C ALA A 412 -56.22 -47.30 -53.12
N GLN A 413 -55.52 -48.31 -52.57
CA GLN A 413 -55.66 -49.70 -53.01
C GLN A 413 -57.07 -50.23 -52.78
N ARG A 414 -57.68 -49.89 -51.64
CA ARG A 414 -59.05 -50.29 -51.31
C ARG A 414 -60.05 -49.67 -52.28
N GLU A 415 -59.93 -48.39 -52.58
CA GLU A 415 -60.77 -47.73 -53.60
C GLU A 415 -60.64 -48.42 -54.97
N GLU A 416 -59.43 -48.81 -55.36
CA GLU A 416 -59.21 -49.54 -56.62
C GLU A 416 -59.85 -50.94 -56.61
N ALA A 417 -59.76 -51.66 -55.50
CA ALA A 417 -60.39 -52.96 -55.32
C ALA A 417 -61.93 -52.86 -55.34
N GLU A 418 -62.50 -51.87 -54.62
CA GLU A 418 -63.94 -51.59 -54.64
C GLU A 418 -64.43 -51.30 -56.06
N LYS A 419 -63.69 -50.48 -56.81
CA LYS A 419 -64.00 -50.20 -58.22
C LYS A 419 -63.93 -51.46 -59.09
N ALA A 420 -62.91 -52.30 -58.93
CA ALA A 420 -62.78 -53.53 -59.70
C ALA A 420 -63.92 -54.53 -59.40
N VAL A 421 -64.35 -54.63 -58.14
CA VAL A 421 -65.52 -55.43 -57.75
C VAL A 421 -66.80 -54.92 -58.42
N GLU A 422 -67.01 -53.60 -58.48
CA GLU A 422 -68.14 -53.02 -59.20
C GLU A 422 -68.08 -53.27 -60.72
N GLU A 423 -66.89 -53.22 -61.34
CA GLU A 423 -66.71 -53.60 -62.74
C GLU A 423 -67.01 -55.09 -62.98
N ALA A 424 -66.58 -55.97 -62.06
CA ALA A 424 -66.89 -57.41 -62.13
C ALA A 424 -68.38 -57.69 -61.96
N LYS A 425 -69.06 -57.00 -61.04
CA LYS A 425 -70.53 -57.06 -60.89
C LYS A 425 -71.24 -56.63 -62.17
N ALA A 426 -70.80 -55.54 -62.79
CA ALA A 426 -71.38 -55.05 -64.03
C ALA A 426 -71.21 -56.05 -65.18
N ALA A 427 -70.02 -56.67 -65.31
CA ALA A 427 -69.75 -57.67 -66.34
C ALA A 427 -70.56 -58.98 -66.13
N ASP A 428 -70.63 -59.48 -64.89
CA ASP A 428 -71.45 -60.64 -64.53
C ASP A 428 -72.95 -60.39 -64.81
N GLN A 429 -73.44 -59.18 -64.47
CA GLN A 429 -74.81 -58.79 -64.79
C GLN A 429 -75.04 -58.67 -66.30
N ALA A 430 -74.10 -58.11 -67.06
CA ALA A 430 -74.20 -58.01 -68.52
C ALA A 430 -74.25 -59.40 -69.18
N ALA A 431 -73.47 -60.37 -68.69
CA ALA A 431 -73.54 -61.75 -69.14
C ALA A 431 -74.91 -62.38 -68.81
N LYS A 432 -75.44 -62.16 -67.61
CA LYS A 432 -76.79 -62.63 -67.20
C LYS A 432 -77.90 -62.00 -68.05
N ASP A 433 -77.81 -60.71 -68.34
CA ASP A 433 -78.78 -60.00 -69.18
C ASP A 433 -78.73 -60.50 -70.62
N ALA A 434 -77.54 -60.76 -71.16
CA ALA A 434 -77.36 -61.35 -72.48
C ALA A 434 -77.91 -62.78 -72.54
N LEU A 435 -77.70 -63.60 -71.50
CA LEU A 435 -78.27 -64.94 -71.41
C LEU A 435 -79.80 -64.88 -71.40
N ALA A 436 -80.39 -64.04 -70.55
CA ALA A 436 -81.84 -63.87 -70.47
C ALA A 436 -82.44 -63.42 -71.82
N LYS A 437 -81.72 -62.60 -72.57
CA LYS A 437 -82.11 -62.18 -73.92
C LYS A 437 -81.98 -63.30 -74.96
N ALA A 438 -80.90 -64.08 -74.91
CA ALA A 438 -80.71 -65.23 -75.79
C ALA A 438 -81.76 -66.32 -75.54
N GLU A 439 -82.22 -66.49 -74.29
CA GLU A 439 -83.26 -67.48 -73.95
C GLU A 439 -84.70 -66.99 -74.24
N GLU A 440 -84.89 -65.73 -74.67
CA GLU A 440 -86.22 -65.10 -74.74
C GLU A 440 -87.17 -65.78 -75.74
N ASP A 441 -86.66 -66.24 -76.88
CA ASP A 441 -87.44 -66.94 -77.91
C ASP A 441 -87.35 -68.48 -77.80
N GLY A 442 -86.57 -68.98 -76.84
CA GLY A 442 -86.32 -70.41 -76.61
C GLY A 442 -85.35 -71.05 -77.62
N LEU A 443 -84.69 -70.24 -78.45
CA LEU A 443 -83.71 -70.68 -79.44
C LEU A 443 -82.33 -70.10 -79.12
N ILE A 444 -81.27 -70.88 -79.32
CA ILE A 444 -79.89 -70.48 -79.11
C ILE A 444 -79.16 -70.72 -80.42
N THR A 445 -78.80 -69.63 -81.08
CA THR A 445 -78.00 -69.65 -82.31
C THR A 445 -76.50 -69.74 -82.02
N PRO A 446 -75.68 -70.16 -83.00
CA PRO A 446 -74.23 -70.12 -82.87
C PRO A 446 -73.66 -68.71 -82.56
N ALA A 447 -74.33 -67.65 -83.01
CA ALA A 447 -73.90 -66.27 -82.79
C ALA A 447 -74.15 -65.83 -81.34
N GLU A 448 -75.32 -66.14 -80.78
CA GLU A 448 -75.66 -65.86 -79.38
C GLU A 448 -74.76 -66.67 -78.45
N LYS A 449 -74.54 -67.96 -78.73
CA LYS A 449 -73.59 -68.77 -77.96
C LYS A 449 -72.19 -68.15 -77.93
N ALA A 450 -71.69 -67.67 -79.07
CA ALA A 450 -70.39 -67.01 -79.13
C ALA A 450 -70.35 -65.68 -78.35
N GLU A 451 -71.44 -64.91 -78.35
CA GLU A 451 -71.56 -63.69 -77.55
C GLU A 451 -71.61 -63.99 -76.04
N LEU A 452 -72.35 -65.02 -75.62
CA LEU A 452 -72.39 -65.50 -74.24
C LEU A 452 -71.03 -66.04 -73.77
N GLU A 453 -70.33 -66.82 -74.61
CA GLU A 453 -68.97 -67.29 -74.33
C GLU A 453 -68.02 -66.11 -74.11
N LYS A 454 -68.09 -65.09 -74.98
CA LYS A 454 -67.26 -63.88 -74.85
C LYS A 454 -67.58 -63.08 -73.59
N LEU A 455 -68.86 -62.86 -73.28
CA LEU A 455 -69.27 -62.10 -72.09
C LEU A 455 -68.96 -62.87 -70.80
N GLN A 456 -69.07 -64.20 -70.81
CA GLN A 456 -68.65 -65.06 -69.71
C GLN A 456 -67.13 -64.99 -69.49
N GLU A 457 -66.34 -65.02 -70.57
CA GLU A 457 -64.88 -64.82 -70.49
C GLU A 457 -64.52 -63.43 -69.94
N GLU A 458 -65.22 -62.38 -70.37
CA GLU A 458 -65.03 -61.01 -69.89
C GLU A 458 -65.42 -60.86 -68.41
N ALA A 459 -66.55 -61.44 -67.99
CA ALA A 459 -66.99 -61.46 -66.59
C ALA A 459 -66.00 -62.23 -65.70
N GLN A 460 -65.50 -63.39 -66.17
CA GLN A 460 -64.49 -64.15 -65.44
C GLN A 460 -63.17 -63.36 -65.33
N ALA A 461 -62.70 -62.76 -66.42
CA ALA A 461 -61.48 -61.95 -66.40
C ALA A 461 -61.59 -60.75 -65.44
N LYS A 462 -62.74 -60.08 -65.41
CA LYS A 462 -63.00 -58.97 -64.48
C LYS A 462 -63.11 -59.43 -63.03
N LYS A 463 -63.74 -60.59 -62.79
CA LYS A 463 -63.78 -61.22 -61.47
C LYS A 463 -62.38 -61.59 -60.99
N ASP A 464 -61.54 -62.14 -61.85
CA ASP A 464 -60.15 -62.48 -61.53
C ASP A 464 -59.33 -61.22 -61.21
N GLU A 465 -59.44 -60.16 -62.03
CA GLU A 465 -58.79 -58.87 -61.77
C GLU A 465 -59.21 -58.28 -60.40
N ALA A 466 -60.52 -58.30 -60.10
CA ALA A 466 -61.04 -57.83 -58.83
C ALA A 466 -60.60 -58.72 -57.65
N THR A 467 -60.53 -60.04 -57.86
CA THR A 467 -60.04 -60.99 -56.86
C THR A 467 -58.58 -60.73 -56.52
N ASP A 468 -57.73 -60.48 -57.52
CA ASP A 468 -56.32 -60.17 -57.31
C ASP A 468 -56.15 -58.86 -56.50
N LYS A 469 -56.90 -57.81 -56.84
CA LYS A 469 -56.87 -56.53 -56.12
C LYS A 469 -57.38 -56.66 -54.68
N VAL A 470 -58.49 -57.35 -54.45
CA VAL A 470 -59.01 -57.61 -53.09
C VAL A 470 -58.04 -58.46 -52.28
N ASN A 471 -57.40 -59.46 -52.89
CA ASN A 471 -56.41 -60.29 -52.20
C ASN A 471 -55.12 -59.54 -51.84
N ALA A 472 -54.77 -58.49 -52.60
CA ALA A 472 -53.63 -57.64 -52.31
C ALA A 472 -53.85 -56.71 -51.12
N LEU A 473 -55.11 -56.46 -50.72
CA LEU A 473 -55.43 -55.65 -49.54
C LEU A 473 -55.01 -56.35 -48.23
N PRO A 474 -54.63 -55.57 -47.20
CA PRO A 474 -54.56 -56.07 -45.82
C PRO A 474 -55.88 -56.72 -45.38
N GLU A 475 -55.80 -57.74 -44.54
CA GLU A 475 -56.96 -58.58 -44.19
C GLU A 475 -58.10 -57.78 -43.52
N ASP A 476 -57.74 -56.82 -42.68
CA ASP A 476 -58.66 -55.90 -42.01
C ASP A 476 -59.30 -54.86 -42.93
N GLN A 477 -58.73 -54.67 -44.14
CA GLN A 477 -59.21 -53.71 -45.14
C GLN A 477 -60.07 -54.34 -46.25
N LYS A 478 -60.15 -55.67 -46.31
CA LYS A 478 -60.95 -56.39 -47.32
C LYS A 478 -62.46 -56.19 -47.16
N GLY A 479 -62.92 -55.96 -45.93
CA GLY A 479 -64.35 -55.81 -45.62
C GLY A 479 -65.22 -56.92 -46.22
N ASP A 480 -66.31 -56.54 -46.87
CA ASP A 480 -67.27 -57.47 -47.50
C ASP A 480 -66.92 -57.83 -48.96
N LEU A 481 -65.86 -57.25 -49.54
CA LEU A 481 -65.50 -57.43 -50.95
C LEU A 481 -65.31 -58.90 -51.37
N PRO A 482 -64.66 -59.78 -50.57
CA PRO A 482 -64.58 -61.19 -50.91
C PRO A 482 -65.96 -61.85 -51.06
N SER A 483 -66.89 -61.50 -50.17
CA SER A 483 -68.25 -62.04 -50.20
C SER A 483 -69.06 -61.54 -51.40
N GLU A 484 -68.80 -60.32 -51.87
CA GLU A 484 -69.40 -59.77 -53.07
C GLU A 484 -68.88 -60.48 -54.32
N LEU A 485 -67.59 -60.80 -54.39
CA LEU A 485 -67.00 -61.58 -55.49
C LEU A 485 -67.52 -63.02 -55.54
N ASP A 486 -67.72 -63.67 -54.39
CA ASP A 486 -68.27 -65.02 -54.33
C ASP A 486 -69.69 -65.12 -54.94
N LYS A 487 -70.47 -64.03 -54.91
CA LYS A 487 -71.80 -63.97 -55.51
C LYS A 487 -71.78 -63.91 -57.05
N LEU A 488 -70.63 -63.59 -57.65
CA LEU A 488 -70.46 -63.51 -59.10
C LEU A 488 -70.20 -64.90 -59.69
N THR A 489 -71.27 -65.63 -59.98
CA THR A 489 -71.18 -67.02 -60.46
C THR A 489 -71.06 -67.15 -61.98
N GLY A 490 -71.15 -66.06 -62.73
CA GLY A 490 -71.28 -66.06 -64.18
C GLY A 490 -72.63 -66.62 -64.64
N ILE A 491 -72.64 -67.07 -65.89
CA ILE A 491 -73.76 -67.73 -66.57
C ILE A 491 -73.42 -69.18 -66.95
N GLU A 492 -74.45 -70.02 -67.03
CA GLU A 492 -74.36 -71.33 -67.67
C GLU A 492 -74.73 -71.18 -69.15
N ILE A 493 -73.82 -71.55 -70.06
CA ILE A 493 -74.02 -71.33 -71.49
C ILE A 493 -74.86 -72.48 -72.07
N PRO A 494 -76.07 -72.21 -72.60
CA PRO A 494 -76.92 -73.25 -73.16
C PRO A 494 -76.34 -73.85 -74.45
N GLU A 495 -76.73 -75.09 -74.74
CA GLU A 495 -76.37 -75.74 -76.00
C GLU A 495 -77.09 -75.07 -77.18
N VAL A 496 -76.42 -75.02 -78.34
CA VAL A 496 -77.05 -74.55 -79.59
C VAL A 496 -78.20 -75.50 -79.92
N ASN A 497 -79.40 -74.95 -80.08
CA ASN A 497 -80.58 -75.71 -80.51
C ASN A 497 -81.23 -75.12 -81.78
N ASP A 498 -80.64 -74.10 -82.40
CA ASP A 498 -80.98 -73.60 -83.74
C ASP A 498 -79.67 -73.41 -84.52
N ALA A 499 -79.09 -74.52 -84.99
CA ALA A 499 -77.73 -74.51 -85.54
C ALA A 499 -77.64 -73.80 -86.90
N ASP A 500 -78.71 -73.79 -87.68
CA ASP A 500 -78.78 -73.09 -88.97
C ASP A 500 -79.40 -71.69 -88.87
N ALA A 501 -79.76 -71.25 -87.65
CA ALA A 501 -80.35 -69.95 -87.32
C ALA A 501 -81.60 -69.65 -88.15
N ASN A 502 -82.43 -70.67 -88.39
CA ASN A 502 -83.62 -70.56 -89.23
C ASN A 502 -84.88 -70.19 -88.44
N GLY A 503 -84.78 -70.06 -87.11
CA GLY A 503 -85.90 -69.74 -86.22
C GLY A 503 -86.75 -70.94 -85.82
N VAL A 504 -86.22 -72.15 -85.97
CA VAL A 504 -86.86 -73.42 -85.58
C VAL A 504 -85.83 -74.26 -84.82
N ALA A 505 -86.25 -74.88 -83.71
CA ALA A 505 -85.35 -75.73 -82.95
C ALA A 505 -84.95 -76.98 -83.76
N ASP A 506 -83.68 -77.38 -83.67
CA ASP A 506 -83.07 -78.51 -84.37
C ASP A 506 -83.81 -79.84 -84.11
N ASP A 507 -84.39 -80.02 -82.92
CA ASP A 507 -85.21 -81.19 -82.61
C ASP A 507 -86.56 -81.18 -83.33
N ILE A 508 -87.15 -80.00 -83.54
CA ILE A 508 -88.34 -79.78 -84.36
C ILE A 508 -88.01 -79.93 -85.84
N ASP A 509 -86.86 -79.44 -86.31
CA ASP A 509 -86.43 -79.66 -87.69
C ASP A 509 -86.08 -81.13 -87.94
N ALA A 510 -85.49 -81.83 -86.99
CA ALA A 510 -85.30 -83.28 -87.05
C ALA A 510 -86.65 -84.02 -87.08
N GLN A 511 -87.62 -83.64 -86.23
CA GLN A 511 -88.97 -84.20 -86.25
C GLN A 511 -89.70 -83.89 -87.56
N ARG A 512 -89.51 -82.70 -88.12
CA ARG A 512 -90.09 -82.30 -89.41
C ARG A 512 -89.46 -83.10 -90.54
N ALA A 513 -88.15 -83.29 -90.54
CA ALA A 513 -87.47 -84.16 -91.50
C ALA A 513 -87.96 -85.63 -91.37
N ASP A 514 -88.15 -86.12 -90.15
CA ASP A 514 -88.71 -87.46 -89.90
C ASP A 514 -90.18 -87.57 -90.30
N ALA A 515 -91.00 -86.55 -90.06
CA ALA A 515 -92.40 -86.49 -90.48
C ALA A 515 -92.52 -86.39 -92.01
N GLU A 516 -91.68 -85.59 -92.66
CA GLU A 516 -91.59 -85.53 -94.12
C GLU A 516 -91.19 -86.90 -94.68
N LYS A 517 -90.23 -87.59 -94.06
CA LYS A 517 -89.86 -88.96 -94.40
C LYS A 517 -91.01 -89.96 -94.20
N ALA A 518 -91.73 -89.89 -93.09
CA ALA A 518 -92.89 -90.74 -92.81
C ALA A 518 -94.07 -90.47 -93.75
N VAL A 519 -94.29 -89.21 -94.15
CA VAL A 519 -95.28 -88.83 -95.18
C VAL A 519 -94.86 -89.40 -96.53
N GLU A 520 -93.57 -89.36 -96.87
CA GLU A 520 -93.06 -89.94 -98.11
C GLU A 520 -93.20 -91.47 -98.11
N GLU A 521 -92.94 -92.14 -96.97
CA GLU A 521 -93.22 -93.57 -96.77
C GLU A 521 -94.72 -93.89 -96.87
N ALA A 522 -95.59 -93.04 -96.32
CA ALA A 522 -97.04 -93.20 -96.43
C ALA A 522 -97.55 -92.98 -97.86
N LYS A 523 -96.98 -92.03 -98.62
CA LYS A 523 -97.25 -91.88 -100.07
C LYS A 523 -96.80 -93.11 -100.84
N GLN A 524 -95.64 -93.68 -100.51
CA GLN A 524 -95.18 -94.93 -101.13
C GLN A 524 -96.14 -96.10 -100.80
N ALA A 525 -96.67 -96.16 -99.57
CA ALA A 525 -97.66 -97.17 -99.19
C ALA A 525 -99.04 -96.97 -99.84
N ASP A 526 -99.53 -95.74 -99.97
CA ASP A 526 -100.77 -95.40 -100.70
C ASP A 526 -100.63 -95.69 -102.19
N GLN A 527 -99.47 -95.40 -102.78
CA GLN A 527 -99.15 -95.76 -104.16
C GLN A 527 -99.14 -97.29 -104.33
N ALA A 528 -98.52 -98.03 -103.41
CA ALA A 528 -98.55 -99.49 -103.41
C ALA A 528 -99.96 -100.08 -103.24
N ALA A 529 -100.83 -99.42 -102.47
CA ALA A 529 -102.23 -99.81 -102.30
C ALA A 529 -103.09 -99.52 -103.56
N LYS A 530 -102.83 -98.40 -104.24
CA LYS A 530 -103.45 -98.06 -105.53
C LYS A 530 -103.02 -99.03 -106.63
N ASP A 531 -101.77 -99.46 -106.62
CA ASP A 531 -101.23 -100.42 -107.59
C ASP A 531 -101.78 -101.85 -107.37
N ALA A 532 -102.27 -102.19 -106.16
CA ALA A 532 -102.90 -103.48 -105.85
C ALA A 532 -104.39 -103.57 -106.22
N LEU A 533 -105.01 -102.44 -106.58
CA LEU A 533 -106.42 -102.32 -106.99
C LEU A 533 -106.62 -102.21 -108.51
N ALA A 534 -105.52 -102.20 -109.27
CA ALA A 534 -105.45 -102.25 -110.74
C ALA A 534 -105.00 -103.64 -111.22
#